data_AF-A0A919JAT0-F1
#
_entry.id   AF-A0A919JAT0-F1
#
_cell.length_a   1.000
_cell.length_b   1.000
_cell.length_c   1.000
_cell.angle_alpha   90.00
_cell.angle_beta   90.00
_cell.angle_gamma   90.00
#
_symmetry.space_group_name_H-M   'P 1'
#
loop_
_entity.id
_entity.type
_entity.pdbx_description
1 polymer ?
#
loop_
_entity_poly.entity_id
_entity_poly.type
_entity_poly.pdbx_seq_one_letter_code
_entity_poly.pdbx_strand_id
1 'polypeptide(L)'
;MRYEILGPARIVDHGRVVAIAGPKLEILLTTLVMRANEEISADHIVEELWGRLPPRRARAGLQNYISRLRSVLSPFANGAAPILTRGHGYLLSMASPDGSDMHDFVRLVNEGRSQLHERRADLAAHSFDLALRQWRGPVLGGRRGGPVVASLAGWLTAARAECRLLAARLPVAHGGPSEVS
;
A
#
# COMPACT_ATOMS: atom_id res chain seq x y z
N MET A 1 -8.56 1.57 -10.75
CA MET A 1 -8.19 2.31 -9.53
C MET A 1 -7.10 1.57 -8.78
N ARG A 2 -6.03 2.26 -8.42
CA ARG A 2 -4.86 1.74 -7.68
C ARG A 2 -4.56 2.63 -6.48
N TYR A 3 -4.34 2.01 -5.33
CA TYR A 3 -3.90 2.65 -4.10
C TYR A 3 -2.39 2.64 -4.01
N GLU A 4 -1.83 3.76 -3.58
CA GLU A 4 -0.41 3.96 -3.66
C GLU A 4 0.07 4.54 -2.32
N ILE A 5 0.55 3.66 -1.43
CA ILE A 5 0.89 3.95 -0.02
C ILE A 5 2.38 3.79 0.33
N LEU A 6 3.22 3.28 -0.60
CA LEU A 6 4.68 3.21 -0.44
C LEU A 6 5.35 4.57 -0.72
N GLY A 7 4.87 5.59 -0.02
CA GLY A 7 5.15 7.02 -0.22
C GLY A 7 4.02 7.85 0.39
N PRO A 8 3.92 9.15 0.07
CA PRO A 8 2.70 9.92 0.33
C PRO A 8 1.49 9.24 -0.32
N ALA A 9 0.40 9.07 0.45
CA ALA A 9 -0.74 8.28 0.00
C ALA A 9 -1.46 8.98 -1.16
N ARG A 10 -1.68 8.25 -2.25
CA ARG A 10 -2.45 8.71 -3.41
C ARG A 10 -3.22 7.58 -4.06
N ILE A 11 -4.15 7.96 -4.92
CA ILE A 11 -4.90 7.06 -5.79
C ILE A 11 -4.49 7.34 -7.23
N VAL A 12 -4.34 6.29 -8.02
CA VAL A 12 -4.09 6.38 -9.46
C VAL A 12 -5.20 5.64 -10.20
N ASP A 13 -5.86 6.31 -11.14
CA ASP A 13 -6.91 5.71 -11.95
C ASP A 13 -6.90 6.30 -13.36
N HIS A 14 -6.75 5.46 -14.39
CA HIS A 14 -6.69 5.89 -15.80
C HIS A 14 -5.77 7.11 -16.05
N GLY A 15 -4.59 7.13 -15.42
CA GLY A 15 -3.61 8.23 -15.53
C GLY A 15 -3.88 9.44 -14.64
N ARG A 16 -5.06 9.53 -14.00
CA ARG A 16 -5.38 10.56 -13.02
C ARG A 16 -4.81 10.21 -11.66
N VAL A 17 -4.10 11.16 -11.06
CA VAL A 17 -3.51 11.04 -9.72
C VAL A 17 -4.28 11.93 -8.75
N VAL A 18 -4.76 11.34 -7.65
CA VAL A 18 -5.42 12.07 -6.55
C VAL A 18 -4.65 11.85 -5.26
N ALA A 19 -4.04 12.91 -4.75
CA ALA A 19 -3.39 12.89 -3.45
C ALA A 19 -4.45 12.84 -2.33
N ILE A 20 -4.15 12.08 -1.27
CA ILE A 20 -4.99 12.06 -0.07
C ILE A 20 -4.55 13.20 0.83
N ALA A 21 -5.34 14.27 0.89
CA ALA A 21 -5.03 15.42 1.70
C ALA A 21 -5.43 15.21 3.17
N GLY A 22 -4.44 15.21 4.06
CA GLY A 22 -4.64 15.28 5.51
C GLY A 22 -4.07 14.06 6.24
N PRO A 23 -3.27 14.25 7.31
CA PRO A 23 -2.57 13.14 7.97
C PRO A 23 -3.48 12.00 8.42
N LYS A 24 -4.65 12.32 8.99
CA LYS A 24 -5.62 11.30 9.45
C LYS A 24 -6.30 10.58 8.28
N LEU A 25 -6.55 11.26 7.16
CA LEU A 25 -7.10 10.62 5.95
C LEU A 25 -6.08 9.69 5.30
N GLU A 26 -4.80 10.10 5.24
CA GLU A 26 -3.71 9.25 4.75
C GLU A 26 -3.56 7.98 5.60
N ILE A 27 -3.54 8.13 6.94
CA ILE A 27 -3.49 7.01 7.88
C ILE A 27 -4.72 6.12 7.68
N LEU A 28 -5.94 6.70 7.64
CA LEU A 28 -7.18 5.93 7.45
C LEU A 28 -7.15 5.10 6.16
N LEU A 29 -6.81 5.73 5.03
CA LEU A 29 -6.74 5.01 3.76
C LEU A 29 -5.70 3.89 3.85
N THR A 30 -4.53 4.18 4.44
CA THR A 30 -3.47 3.19 4.55
C THR A 30 -3.87 2.03 5.43
N THR A 31 -4.46 2.26 6.61
CA THR A 31 -5.03 1.21 7.45
C THR A 31 -5.99 0.32 6.68
N LEU A 32 -6.86 0.92 5.86
CA LEU A 32 -7.84 0.20 5.05
C LEU A 32 -7.21 -0.57 3.88
N VAL A 33 -6.19 -0.02 3.22
CA VAL A 33 -5.45 -0.69 2.14
C VAL A 33 -4.62 -1.86 2.67
N MET A 34 -4.00 -1.68 3.83
CA MET A 34 -3.21 -2.73 4.50
C MET A 34 -4.06 -3.92 4.93
N ARG A 35 -5.36 -3.69 5.17
CA ARG A 35 -6.36 -4.72 5.51
C ARG A 35 -7.45 -4.82 4.45
N ALA A 36 -7.08 -4.62 3.19
CA ALA A 36 -8.07 -4.64 2.13
C ALA A 36 -8.76 -6.01 2.06
N ASN A 37 -10.05 -6.00 1.76
CA ASN A 37 -10.95 -7.15 1.77
C ASN A 37 -11.15 -7.82 3.15
N GLU A 38 -10.61 -7.25 4.22
CA GLU A 38 -10.89 -7.65 5.60
C GLU A 38 -11.71 -6.57 6.33
N GLU A 39 -12.53 -6.99 7.28
CA GLU A 39 -13.22 -6.07 8.17
C GLU A 39 -12.28 -5.59 9.28
N ILE A 40 -12.25 -4.29 9.51
CA ILE A 40 -11.59 -3.67 10.66
C ILE A 40 -12.62 -2.90 11.50
N SER A 41 -12.62 -3.13 12.81
CA SER A 41 -13.56 -2.47 13.72
C SER A 41 -13.32 -0.96 13.78
N ALA A 42 -14.39 -0.19 14.04
CA ALA A 42 -14.28 1.25 14.23
C ALA A 42 -13.30 1.63 15.36
N ASP A 43 -13.24 0.83 16.43
CA ASP A 43 -12.37 1.09 17.57
C ASP A 43 -10.89 0.86 17.24
N HIS A 44 -10.55 -0.16 16.45
CA HIS A 44 -9.19 -0.32 15.94
C HIS A 44 -8.81 0.82 15.00
N ILE A 45 -9.71 1.27 14.12
CA ILE A 45 -9.40 2.44 13.28
C ILE A 45 -9.21 3.70 14.12
N VAL A 46 -9.98 3.88 15.20
CA VAL A 46 -9.79 4.98 16.15
C VAL A 46 -8.38 4.90 16.77
N GLU A 47 -7.94 3.73 17.19
CA GLU A 47 -6.58 3.55 17.71
C GLU A 47 -5.52 3.84 16.65
N GLU A 48 -5.70 3.41 15.41
CA GLU A 48 -4.77 3.72 14.32
C GLU A 48 -4.69 5.22 14.03
N LEU A 49 -5.81 5.92 14.13
CA LEU A 49 -5.86 7.34 13.87
C LEU A 49 -5.31 8.15 15.03
N TRP A 50 -5.71 7.89 16.28
CA TRP A 50 -5.40 8.77 17.41
C TRP A 50 -4.48 8.16 18.47
N GLY A 51 -4.10 6.90 18.33
CA GLY A 51 -3.33 6.17 19.33
C GLY A 51 -4.04 6.15 20.68
N ARG A 52 -3.27 6.28 21.76
CA ARG A 52 -3.76 6.18 23.14
C ARG A 52 -4.57 7.38 23.63
N LEU A 53 -4.64 8.47 22.86
CA LEU A 53 -5.32 9.70 23.27
C LEU A 53 -6.41 10.11 22.26
N PRO A 54 -7.47 9.30 22.08
CA PRO A 54 -8.57 9.64 21.20
C PRO A 54 -9.37 10.83 21.74
N PRO A 55 -9.89 11.72 20.87
CA PRO A 55 -10.77 12.79 21.30
C PRO A 55 -12.10 12.22 21.82
N ARG A 56 -12.81 12.96 22.68
CA ARG A 56 -14.09 12.55 23.27
C ARG A 56 -15.14 12.08 22.25
N ARG A 57 -15.09 12.61 21.02
CA ARG A 57 -15.98 12.26 19.90
C ARG A 57 -15.26 11.52 18.77
N ALA A 58 -14.30 10.64 19.09
CA ALA A 58 -13.49 9.93 18.10
C ALA A 58 -14.32 9.14 17.07
N ARG A 59 -15.35 8.41 17.51
CA ARG A 59 -16.24 7.68 16.58
C ARG A 59 -16.96 8.61 15.60
N ALA A 60 -17.48 9.74 16.06
CA ALA A 60 -18.09 10.74 15.16
C ALA A 60 -17.05 11.34 14.20
N GLY A 61 -15.83 11.61 14.70
CA GLY A 61 -14.70 12.01 13.86
C GLY A 61 -14.35 10.97 12.79
N LEU A 62 -14.37 9.69 13.13
CA LEU A 62 -14.12 8.59 12.20
C LEU A 62 -15.18 8.55 11.11
N GLN A 63 -16.47 8.66 11.45
CA GLN A 63 -17.53 8.73 10.45
C GLN A 63 -17.30 9.88 9.44
N ASN A 64 -16.87 11.04 9.92
CA ASN A 64 -16.53 12.17 9.05
C ASN A 64 -15.37 11.85 8.11
N TYR A 65 -14.31 11.18 8.59
CA TYR A 65 -13.20 10.78 7.75
C TYR A 65 -13.60 9.69 6.74
N ILE A 66 -14.43 8.72 7.13
CA ILE A 66 -14.96 7.70 6.21
C ILE A 66 -15.82 8.35 5.11
N SER A 67 -16.70 9.28 5.46
CA SER A 67 -17.52 10.00 4.48
C SER A 67 -16.67 10.81 3.50
N ARG A 68 -15.65 11.51 4.00
CA ARG A 68 -14.69 12.24 3.14
C ARG A 68 -13.93 11.29 2.22
N LEU A 69 -13.43 10.18 2.76
CA LEU A 69 -12.68 9.21 1.97
C LEU A 69 -13.58 8.55 0.91
N ARG A 70 -14.81 8.19 1.25
CA ARG A 70 -15.82 7.72 0.28
C ARG A 70 -16.02 8.73 -0.84
N SER A 71 -16.22 10.01 -0.51
CA SER A 71 -16.38 11.07 -1.51
C SER A 71 -15.16 11.21 -2.44
N VAL A 72 -13.95 11.05 -1.92
CA VAL A 72 -12.72 11.06 -2.73
C VAL A 72 -12.63 9.83 -3.65
N LEU A 73 -13.10 8.67 -3.20
CA LEU A 73 -13.00 7.41 -3.93
C LEU A 73 -14.15 7.18 -4.92
N SER A 74 -15.34 7.73 -4.67
CA SER A 74 -16.54 7.53 -5.49
C SER A 74 -16.33 7.76 -7.00
N PRO A 75 -15.60 8.79 -7.46
CA PRO A 75 -15.35 9.00 -8.88
C PRO A 75 -14.57 7.87 -9.57
N PHE A 76 -13.86 7.04 -8.81
CA PHE A 76 -12.95 5.99 -9.32
C PHE A 76 -13.50 4.58 -9.13
N ALA A 77 -14.65 4.45 -8.46
CA ALA A 77 -15.15 3.17 -8.00
C ALA A 77 -16.11 2.49 -9.00
N ASN A 78 -16.28 3.05 -10.21
CA ASN A 78 -17.09 2.48 -11.30
C ASN A 78 -18.50 2.02 -10.85
N GLY A 79 -19.14 2.81 -9.97
CA GLY A 79 -20.47 2.51 -9.43
C GLY A 79 -20.50 1.58 -8.21
N ALA A 80 -19.38 0.97 -7.81
CA ALA A 80 -19.27 0.23 -6.57
C ALA A 80 -18.94 1.14 -5.38
N ALA A 81 -19.37 0.77 -4.17
CA ALA A 81 -18.94 1.44 -2.94
C ALA A 81 -17.57 0.88 -2.50
N PRO A 82 -16.47 1.65 -2.56
CA PRO A 82 -15.14 1.12 -2.28
C PRO A 82 -14.91 0.86 -0.79
N ILE A 83 -15.63 1.58 0.09
CA ILE A 83 -15.60 1.36 1.53
C ILE A 83 -16.99 0.94 2.01
N LEU A 84 -17.12 -0.30 2.44
CA LEU A 84 -18.34 -0.87 2.99
C LEU A 84 -18.37 -0.69 4.51
N THR A 85 -19.54 -0.38 5.05
CA THR A 85 -19.80 -0.51 6.50
C THR A 85 -20.34 -1.92 6.72
N ARG A 86 -19.66 -2.71 7.55
CA ARG A 86 -20.08 -4.06 7.93
C ARG A 86 -20.04 -4.16 9.46
N GLY A 87 -21.12 -4.66 10.07
CA GLY A 87 -21.23 -4.75 11.52
C GLY A 87 -20.88 -3.44 12.23
N HIS A 88 -19.82 -3.48 13.05
CA HIS A 88 -19.30 -2.32 13.79
C HIS A 88 -17.99 -1.77 13.20
N GLY A 89 -17.69 -2.14 11.95
CA GLY A 89 -16.44 -1.83 11.28
C GLY A 89 -16.61 -1.36 9.84
N TYR A 90 -15.47 -1.35 9.17
CA TYR A 90 -15.35 -0.95 7.78
C TYR A 90 -14.47 -1.94 7.03
N LEU A 91 -14.72 -2.05 5.73
CA LEU A 91 -13.95 -2.87 4.82
C LEU A 91 -13.68 -2.06 3.57
N LEU A 92 -12.44 -2.05 3.11
CA LEU A 92 -12.10 -1.58 1.76
C LEU A 92 -12.23 -2.75 0.79
N SER A 93 -13.17 -2.65 -0.13
CA SER A 93 -13.34 -3.66 -1.18
C SER A 93 -12.40 -3.33 -2.34
N MET A 94 -11.45 -4.23 -2.59
CA MET A 94 -10.55 -4.15 -3.74
C MET A 94 -10.81 -5.35 -4.65
N ALA A 95 -11.24 -5.06 -5.88
CA ALA A 95 -11.57 -6.08 -6.86
C ALA A 95 -10.33 -6.85 -7.37
N SER A 96 -9.15 -6.21 -7.38
CA SER A 96 -7.90 -6.83 -7.82
C SER A 96 -6.86 -6.82 -6.69
N PRO A 97 -6.11 -7.92 -6.50
CA PRO A 97 -4.93 -7.95 -5.62
C PRO A 97 -3.89 -6.90 -5.99
N ASP A 98 -3.72 -6.59 -7.29
CA ASP A 98 -2.80 -5.58 -7.82
C ASP A 98 -3.36 -4.15 -7.69
N GLY A 99 -4.45 -4.00 -6.94
CA GLY A 99 -5.04 -2.71 -6.60
C GLY A 99 -4.17 -1.85 -5.67
N SER A 100 -3.00 -2.33 -5.22
CA SER A 100 -2.12 -1.60 -4.31
C SER A 100 -0.64 -1.80 -4.64
N ASP A 101 0.15 -0.71 -4.57
CA ASP A 101 1.62 -0.76 -4.69
C ASP A 101 2.29 -1.63 -3.62
N MET A 102 1.67 -1.71 -2.43
CA MET A 102 2.09 -2.60 -1.35
C MET A 102 1.97 -4.08 -1.75
N HIS A 103 0.84 -4.49 -2.32
CA HIS A 103 0.63 -5.89 -2.71
C HIS A 103 1.58 -6.30 -3.83
N ASP A 104 1.78 -5.43 -4.83
CA ASP A 104 2.76 -5.67 -5.89
C ASP A 104 4.17 -5.81 -5.34
N PHE A 105 4.57 -4.92 -4.42
CA PHE A 105 5.87 -5.01 -3.79
C PHE A 105 6.07 -6.37 -3.09
N VAL A 106 5.09 -6.80 -2.28
CA VAL A 106 5.17 -8.07 -1.56
C VAL A 106 5.21 -9.26 -2.52
N ARG A 107 4.35 -9.26 -3.54
CA ARG A 107 4.31 -10.31 -4.57
C ARG A 107 5.64 -10.41 -5.31
N LEU A 108 6.18 -9.29 -5.80
CA LEU A 108 7.44 -9.24 -6.55
C LEU A 108 8.65 -9.64 -5.70
N VAL A 109 8.69 -9.29 -4.41
CA VAL A 109 9.74 -9.76 -3.49
C VAL A 109 9.68 -11.27 -3.31
N ASN A 110 8.49 -11.84 -3.13
CA ASN A 110 8.32 -13.30 -3.01
C ASN A 110 8.68 -14.02 -4.30
N GLU A 111 8.29 -13.47 -5.45
CA GLU A 111 8.64 -13.98 -6.77
C GLU A 111 10.16 -13.97 -7.00
N GLY A 112 10.84 -12.86 -6.69
CA GLY A 112 12.29 -12.78 -6.77
C GLY A 112 13.01 -13.78 -5.86
N ARG A 113 12.48 -14.04 -4.65
CA ARG A 113 13.00 -15.09 -3.75
C ARG A 113 12.81 -16.50 -4.33
N SER A 114 11.67 -16.80 -4.94
CA SER A 114 11.42 -18.08 -5.60
C SER A 114 12.39 -18.28 -6.78
N GLN A 115 12.55 -17.26 -7.61
CA GLN A 115 13.46 -17.29 -8.76
C GLN A 115 14.93 -17.48 -8.33
N LEU A 116 15.34 -16.91 -7.19
CA LEU A 116 16.65 -17.19 -6.60
C LEU A 116 16.79 -18.67 -6.20
N HIS A 117 15.77 -19.24 -5.55
CA HIS A 117 15.76 -20.65 -5.18
C HIS A 117 15.89 -21.57 -6.41
N GLU A 118 15.26 -21.18 -7.51
CA GLU A 118 15.32 -21.85 -8.82
C GLU A 118 16.59 -21.54 -9.63
N ARG A 119 17.54 -20.78 -9.06
CA ARG A 119 18.79 -20.35 -9.73
C ARG A 119 18.58 -19.50 -10.99
N ARG A 120 17.46 -18.79 -11.08
CA ARG A 120 17.10 -17.86 -12.18
C ARG A 120 17.46 -16.43 -11.81
N ALA A 121 18.77 -16.14 -11.75
CA ALA A 121 19.30 -14.87 -11.25
C ALA A 121 18.79 -13.64 -12.01
N ASP A 122 18.71 -13.71 -13.35
CA ASP A 122 18.27 -12.57 -14.17
C ASP A 122 16.79 -12.23 -13.92
N LEU A 123 15.93 -13.25 -13.80
CA LEU A 123 14.52 -13.05 -13.47
C LEU A 123 14.37 -12.48 -12.05
N ALA A 124 15.14 -13.00 -11.09
CA ALA A 124 15.14 -12.48 -9.73
C ALA A 124 15.54 -11.00 -9.68
N ALA A 125 16.59 -10.62 -10.42
CA ALA A 125 17.04 -9.24 -10.51
C ALA A 125 15.94 -8.33 -11.08
N HIS A 126 15.27 -8.77 -12.14
CA HIS A 126 14.14 -8.05 -12.72
C HIS A 126 12.98 -7.87 -11.74
N SER A 127 12.57 -8.94 -11.05
CA SER A 127 11.50 -8.89 -10.04
C SER A 127 11.83 -7.93 -8.90
N PHE A 128 13.06 -7.96 -8.39
CA PHE A 128 13.49 -7.03 -7.35
C PHE A 128 13.55 -5.57 -7.83
N ASP A 129 13.99 -5.30 -9.07
CA ASP A 129 13.95 -3.96 -9.66
C ASP A 129 12.51 -3.42 -9.73
N LEU A 130 11.58 -4.22 -10.27
CA LEU A 130 10.16 -3.87 -10.32
C LEU A 130 9.56 -3.64 -8.92
N ALA A 131 9.96 -4.43 -7.93
CA ALA A 131 9.52 -4.27 -6.55
C ALA A 131 10.01 -2.93 -5.98
N LEU A 132 11.28 -2.60 -6.17
CA LEU A 132 11.88 -1.38 -5.65
C LEU A 132 11.29 -0.12 -6.30
N ARG A 133 10.87 -0.19 -7.57
CA ARG A 133 10.17 0.89 -8.28
C ARG A 133 8.80 1.24 -7.71
N GLN A 134 8.16 0.34 -6.96
CA GLN A 134 6.88 0.64 -6.29
C GLN A 134 7.04 1.73 -5.22
N TRP A 135 8.25 1.88 -4.68
CA TRP A 135 8.53 2.81 -3.60
C TRP A 135 8.81 4.23 -4.10
N ARG A 136 7.97 5.18 -3.68
CA ARG A 136 8.07 6.61 -3.96
C ARG A 136 8.60 7.43 -2.78
N GLY A 137 8.72 6.81 -1.60
CA GLY A 137 9.23 7.43 -0.39
C GLY A 137 9.11 6.49 0.81
N PRO A 138 9.25 6.97 2.05
CA PRO A 138 8.84 6.22 3.22
C PRO A 138 7.32 5.96 3.18
N VAL A 139 6.86 4.85 3.75
CA VAL A 139 5.42 4.57 3.90
C VAL A 139 4.73 5.77 4.56
N LEU A 140 3.57 6.19 4.05
CA LEU A 140 2.83 7.37 4.53
C LEU A 140 3.63 8.69 4.49
N GLY A 141 4.65 8.77 3.62
CA GLY A 141 5.59 9.89 3.60
C GLY A 141 6.30 10.11 4.94
N GLY A 142 6.51 9.04 5.72
CA GLY A 142 7.21 9.07 7.00
C GLY A 142 6.34 9.36 8.22
N ARG A 143 5.02 9.51 8.04
CA ARG A 143 4.09 9.69 9.17
C ARG A 143 3.95 8.41 9.97
N ARG A 144 3.75 8.58 11.28
CA ARG A 144 3.41 7.47 12.17
C ARG A 144 1.90 7.35 12.29
N GLY A 145 1.37 6.17 11.97
CA GLY A 145 0.03 5.76 12.36
C GLY A 145 0.03 5.14 13.76
N GLY A 146 -1.02 4.38 14.08
CA GLY A 146 -1.05 3.56 15.27
C GLY A 146 -0.25 2.26 15.12
N PRO A 147 -0.43 1.31 16.06
CA PRO A 147 0.44 0.16 16.19
C PRO A 147 0.47 -0.76 14.97
N VAL A 148 -0.66 -0.98 14.30
CA VAL A 148 -0.75 -1.86 13.13
C VAL A 148 -0.05 -1.23 11.94
N VAL A 149 -0.36 0.04 11.63
CA VAL A 149 0.29 0.77 10.53
C VAL A 149 1.79 0.89 10.76
N ALA A 150 2.21 1.18 11.99
CA ALA A 150 3.63 1.28 12.34
C ALA A 150 4.36 -0.06 12.17
N SER A 151 3.75 -1.17 12.63
CA SER A 151 4.34 -2.51 12.52
C SER A 151 4.50 -2.92 11.06
N LEU A 152 3.46 -2.73 10.24
CA LEU A 152 3.54 -3.09 8.82
C LEU A 152 4.49 -2.18 8.04
N ALA A 153 4.52 -0.88 8.33
CA ALA A 153 5.51 0.03 7.75
C ALA A 153 6.95 -0.41 8.07
N GLY A 154 7.19 -0.88 9.31
CA GLY A 154 8.47 -1.45 9.72
C GLY A 154 8.82 -2.70 8.92
N TRP A 155 7.89 -3.65 8.80
CA TRP A 155 8.08 -4.86 8.00
C TRP A 155 8.36 -4.57 6.52
N LEU A 156 7.58 -3.68 5.89
CA LEU A 156 7.78 -3.26 4.50
C LEU A 156 9.16 -2.62 4.33
N THR A 157 9.59 -1.78 5.28
CA THR A 157 10.90 -1.12 5.24
C THR A 157 12.03 -2.14 5.34
N ALA A 158 11.90 -3.14 6.22
CA ALA A 158 12.86 -4.23 6.34
C ALA A 158 12.93 -5.08 5.05
N ALA A 159 11.78 -5.47 4.50
CA ALA A 159 11.70 -6.19 3.24
C ALA A 159 12.33 -5.41 2.07
N ARG A 160 12.16 -4.08 2.04
CA ARG A 160 12.82 -3.21 1.04
C ARG A 160 14.34 -3.22 1.19
N ALA A 161 14.84 -3.20 2.42
CA ALA A 161 16.28 -3.26 2.68
C ALA A 161 16.87 -4.60 2.22
N GLU A 162 16.22 -5.71 2.54
CA GLU A 162 16.60 -7.05 2.07
C GLU A 162 16.58 -7.15 0.54
N CYS A 163 15.50 -6.68 -0.10
CA CYS A 163 15.36 -6.65 -1.55
C CYS A 163 16.53 -5.92 -2.23
N ARG A 164 16.96 -4.77 -1.68
CA ARG A 164 18.15 -4.05 -2.18
C ARG A 164 19.43 -4.86 -2.03
N LEU A 165 19.63 -5.53 -0.89
CA LEU A 165 20.81 -6.35 -0.65
C LEU A 165 20.86 -7.56 -1.58
N LEU A 166 19.71 -8.18 -1.87
CA LEU A 166 19.61 -9.29 -2.81
C LEU A 166 19.87 -8.82 -4.24
N ALA A 167 19.21 -7.73 -4.67
CA ALA A 167 19.40 -7.16 -6.01
C ALA A 167 20.86 -6.76 -6.28
N ALA A 168 21.55 -6.18 -5.29
CA ALA A 168 22.95 -5.76 -5.42
C ALA A 168 23.94 -6.93 -5.62
N ARG A 169 23.54 -8.16 -5.29
CA ARG A 169 24.36 -9.37 -5.46
C ARG A 169 24.11 -10.07 -6.79
N LEU A 170 23.09 -9.65 -7.53
CA LEU A 170 22.72 -10.27 -8.79
C LEU A 170 23.42 -9.58 -9.96
N PRO A 171 23.75 -10.33 -11.01
CA PRO A 171 24.25 -9.72 -12.24
C PRO A 171 23.21 -8.73 -12.76
N VAL A 172 23.67 -7.52 -13.10
CA VAL A 172 22.81 -6.55 -13.78
C VAL A 172 22.58 -7.09 -15.18
N ALA A 173 21.33 -7.44 -15.51
CA ALA A 173 20.99 -7.81 -16.87
C ALA A 173 21.33 -6.66 -17.81
N HIS A 174 22.45 -6.76 -18.54
CA HIS A 174 22.75 -5.88 -19.65
C HIS A 174 21.83 -6.27 -20.80
N GLY A 175 20.64 -5.67 -20.83
CA GLY A 175 19.81 -5.64 -22.03
C GLY A 175 20.49 -4.80 -23.10
N GLY A 176 21.50 -5.35 -23.78
CA GLY A 176 21.96 -4.83 -25.05
C GLY A 176 20.98 -5.31 -26.13
N PRO A 177 20.43 -4.43 -26.99
CA PRO A 177 19.76 -4.90 -28.19
C PRO A 177 20.79 -5.63 -29.05
N SER A 178 20.57 -6.91 -29.31
CA SER A 178 21.28 -7.61 -30.37
C SER A 178 20.95 -6.91 -31.69
N GLU A 179 21.86 -6.07 -32.17
CA GLU A 179 21.86 -5.65 -33.57
C GLU A 179 22.04 -6.91 -34.43
N VAL A 180 20.95 -7.24 -35.13
CA VAL A 180 20.94 -8.23 -36.20
C VAL A 180 21.70 -7.62 -37.37
N SER A 181 22.80 -8.27 -37.78
CA SER A 181 23.42 -8.10 -39.10
C SER A 181 23.13 -9.32 -39.95
#